data_AF-A0A944GF70-F1
#
_entry.id   AF-A0A944GF70-F1
#
_cell.length_a   1.000
_cell.length_b   1.000
_cell.length_c   1.000
_cell.angle_alpha   90.00
_cell.angle_beta   90.00
_cell.angle_gamma   90.00
#
_symmetry.space_group_name_H-M   'P 1'
#
loop_
_entity.id
_entity.type
_entity.pdbx_description
1 polymer ?
#
loop_
_entity_poly.entity_id
_entity_poly.type
_entity_poly.pdbx_seq_one_letter_code
_entity_poly.pdbx_strand_id
1 'polypeptide(L)' 'MNLDQVFLAMLTALQKASRKVYEISKRSFTIEIKEDQSPVTEADFASNQIIKNELKCFPI' A
#
# COMPACT_ATOMS: atom_id res chain seq x y z
N MET A 1 21.60 5.54 8.05
CA MET A 1 20.23 5.83 7.58
C MET A 1 19.74 7.06 8.32
N ASN A 2 19.43 8.15 7.62
CA ASN A 2 18.91 9.36 8.25
C ASN A 2 17.43 9.15 8.59
N LEU A 3 17.06 9.32 9.86
CA LEU A 3 15.68 9.13 10.34
C LEU A 3 14.68 10.02 9.59
N ASP A 4 15.08 11.25 9.24
CA ASP A 4 14.23 12.18 8.49
C ASP A 4 13.93 11.66 7.08
N GLN A 5 14.92 11.02 6.43
CA GLN A 5 14.74 10.43 5.10
C GLN A 5 13.80 9.24 5.14
N VAL A 6 13.91 8.39 6.17
CA VAL A 6 12.99 7.26 6.36
C VAL A 6 11.57 7.77 6.62
N PHE A 7 11.43 8.76 7.50
CA PHE A 7 10.13 9.33 7.84
C PHE A 7 9.45 9.96 6.61
N LEU A 8 10.19 10.73 5.80
CA LEU A 8 9.66 11.31 4.56
C LEU A 8 9.28 10.24 3.53
N ALA A 9 10.05 9.15 3.42
CA ALA A 9 9.70 8.04 2.55
C ALA A 9 8.43 7.32 3.02
N MET A 10 8.28 7.09 4.33
CA MET A 10 7.06 6.51 4.91
C MET A 10 5.83 7.39 4.67
N LEU A 11 5.94 8.71 4.89
CA LEU A 11 4.86 9.65 4.59
C LEU A 11 4.47 9.62 3.11
N THR A 12 5.45 9.59 2.22
CA THR A 12 5.23 9.53 0.77
C THR A 12 4.52 8.23 0.38
N ALA A 13 4.98 7.10 0.91
CA ALA A 13 4.37 5.79 0.70
C ALA A 13 2.92 5.76 1.16
N LEU A 14 2.64 6.24 2.37
CA LEU A 14 1.29 6.30 2.94
C LEU A 14 0.37 7.20 2.12
N GLN A 15 0.82 8.40 1.72
CA GLN A 15 -0.01 9.29 0.91
C GLN A 15 -0.36 8.69 -0.46
N LYS A 16 0.61 8.05 -1.14
CA LYS A 16 0.38 7.39 -2.43
C LYS A 16 -0.56 6.18 -2.28
N ALA A 17 -0.33 5.34 -1.28
CA ALA A 17 -1.16 4.18 -0.99
C ALA A 17 -2.60 4.58 -0.67
N SER A 18 -2.80 5.54 0.24
CA SER A 18 -4.13 6.03 0.63
C SER A 18 -4.90 6.65 -0.54
N ARG A 19 -4.23 7.44 -1.40
CA ARG A 19 -4.85 7.93 -2.63
C ARG A 19 -5.30 6.79 -3.53
N LYS A 20 -4.48 5.75 -3.68
CA LYS A 20 -4.83 4.62 -4.54
C LYS A 20 -6.01 3.81 -4.01
N VAL A 21 -6.06 3.57 -2.70
CA VAL A 21 -7.20 2.93 -2.03
C VAL A 21 -8.47 3.76 -2.26
N TYR A 22 -8.39 5.08 -2.10
CA TYR A 22 -9.52 5.98 -2.34
C TYR A 22 -10.00 5.96 -3.79
N GLU A 23 -9.11 5.93 -4.78
CA GLU A 23 -9.49 5.79 -6.19
C GLU A 23 -10.23 4.48 -6.45
N ILE A 24 -9.74 3.37 -5.91
CA ILE A 24 -10.34 2.04 -6.11
C ILE A 24 -11.70 1.96 -5.43
N SER A 25 -11.86 2.56 -4.24
CA SER A 25 -13.15 2.57 -3.51
C SER A 25 -14.25 3.35 -4.22
N LYS A 26 -13.92 4.17 -5.23
CA LYS A 26 -14.90 4.91 -6.06
C LYS A 26 -15.50 4.09 -7.19
N ARG A 27 -15.09 2.84 -7.38
CA ARG A 27 -15.62 1.95 -8.41
C ARG A 27 -15.82 0.54 -7.87
N SER A 28 -16.39 -0.34 -8.69
CA SER A 28 -16.35 -1.77 -8.42
C SER A 28 -14.90 -2.26 -8.44
N PHE A 29 -14.59 -3.16 -7.51
CA PHE A 29 -13.27 -3.77 -7.35
C PHE A 29 -13.42 -5.26 -7.08
N THR A 30 -12.35 -6.00 -7.33
CA THR A 30 -12.32 -7.46 -7.11
C THR A 30 -12.01 -7.77 -5.65
N ILE A 31 -12.68 -8.80 -5.14
CA ILE A 31 -12.40 -9.43 -3.85
C ILE A 31 -11.96 -10.87 -4.14
N GLU A 32 -10.83 -11.26 -3.58
CA GLU A 32 -10.33 -12.63 -3.53
C GLU A 32 -10.45 -13.14 -2.08
N ILE A 33 -10.85 -14.40 -1.93
CA ILE A 33 -10.94 -15.05 -0.61
C ILE A 33 -9.72 -15.95 -0.46
N LYS A 34 -8.91 -15.71 0.58
CA LYS A 34 -7.71 -16.52 0.87
C LYS A 34 -8.08 -17.87 1.48
N GLU A 35 -7.08 -18.75 1.60
CA GLU A 35 -7.22 -20.07 2.23
C GLU A 35 -7.80 -19.98 3.65
N ASP A 36 -7.39 -18.95 4.42
CA ASP A 36 -7.86 -18.67 5.78
C ASP A 36 -9.26 -18.02 5.83
N GLN A 37 -9.98 -17.97 4.70
CA GLN A 37 -11.29 -17.34 4.54
C GLN A 37 -11.30 -15.81 4.75
N SER A 38 -10.14 -15.16 4.86
CA SER A 38 -10.07 -13.70 4.91
C SER A 38 -10.22 -13.10 3.50
N PRO A 39 -10.98 -11.99 3.35
CA PRO A 39 -11.04 -11.28 2.08
C PRO A 39 -9.78 -10.45 1.85
N VAL A 40 -9.38 -10.34 0.59
CA VAL A 40 -8.38 -9.38 0.12
C VAL A 40 -8.88 -8.72 -1.16
N THR A 41 -8.66 -7.43 -1.27
CA THR A 41 -9.17 -6.61 -2.37
C THR A 41 -8.04 -6.16 -3.29
N GLU A 42 -8.42 -5.72 -4.49
CA GLU A 42 -7.50 -5.02 -5.40
C GLU A 42 -6.77 -3.84 -4.72
N ALA A 43 -7.45 -3.14 -3.79
CA ALA A 43 -6.87 -2.02 -3.06
C ALA A 43 -5.76 -2.45 -2.11
N ASP A 44 -5.88 -3.62 -1.48
CA ASP A 44 -4.85 -4.18 -0.59
C ASP A 44 -3.59 -4.52 -1.38
N PHE A 45 -3.74 -5.15 -2.55
CA PHE A 45 -2.62 -5.46 -3.43
C PHE A 45 -1.93 -4.18 -3.94
N ALA A 46 -2.70 -3.22 -4.43
CA ALA A 46 -2.15 -1.98 -4.99
C ALA A 46 -1.42 -1.15 -3.94
N SER A 47 -2.01 -0.97 -2.75
CA SER A 47 -1.39 -0.21 -1.65
C SER A 47 -0.13 -0.89 -1.13
N ASN A 48 -0.14 -2.21 -0.96
CA ASN A 48 1.05 -2.97 -0.56
C ASN A 48 2.20 -2.84 -1.57
N GLN A 49 1.90 -2.92 -2.88
CA GLN A 49 2.91 -2.74 -3.92
C GLN A 49 3.50 -1.32 -3.91
N ILE A 50 2.68 -0.29 -3.73
CA ILE A 50 3.16 1.09 -3.59
C ILE A 50 4.11 1.20 -2.40
N ILE A 51 3.69 0.71 -1.23
CA ILE A 51 4.49 0.80 0.00
C ILE A 51 5.82 0.07 -0.17
N LYS A 52 5.80 -1.17 -0.69
CA LYS A 52 7.03 -1.94 -0.98
C LYS A 52 7.96 -1.20 -1.92
N ASN A 53 7.43 -0.60 -2.99
CA ASN A 53 8.25 0.11 -3.98
C ASN A 53 8.90 1.38 -3.42
N GLU A 54 8.17 2.16 -2.61
CA GLU A 54 8.70 3.38 -2.00
C GLU A 54 9.71 3.06 -0.88
N LEU A 55 9.52 1.93 -0.18
CA LEU A 55 10.36 1.55 0.96
C LEU A 55 11.47 0.55 0.64
N LYS A 56 11.55 0.00 -0.58
CA LYS A 56 12.51 -1.06 -0.96
C LYS A 56 13.99 -0.74 -0.71
N CYS A 57 14.35 0.55 -0.72
CA CYS A 57 15.73 1.00 -0.53
C CYS A 57 16.11 1.15 0.94
N PHE A 58 15.16 0.98 1.85
CA PHE A 58 15.40 1.03 3.29
C PHE A 58 15.45 -0.40 3.83
N PRO A 59 16.51 -0.78 4.56
CA PRO A 59 16.52 -2.01 5.33
C PRO A 59 15.66 -1.78 6.58
N ILE A 60 14.34 -2.00 6.44
CA ILE A 60 13.35 -1.93 7.52
C ILE A 60 13.04 -3.35 7.99
#